data_AF-A0A7I8DPC3-F1
#
_entry.id   AF-A0A7I8DPC3-F1
#
_cell.length_a   1.000
_cell.length_b   1.000
_cell.length_c   1.000
_cell.angle_alpha   90.00
_cell.angle_beta   90.00
_cell.angle_gamma   90.00
#
_symmetry.space_group_name_H-M   'P 1'
#
loop_
_entity.id
_entity.type
_entity.pdbx_description
1 polymer ?
#
loop_
_entity_poly.entity_id
_entity_poly.type
_entity_poly.pdbx_seq_one_letter_code
_entity_poly.pdbx_strand_id
1 'polypeptide(L)'
;MTQWGSKALGDQGLSAIQILRNFYGANIYINSASEVAGVPSSWPGANLTIGSRGDSVRQMQDQLNAIAGVYTSIPVIAVDGAFGPQTQAAVTAFQQAFGLPANGIVDLPTWYRISGIYVAVTRIGELNQ
;
A
#
# COMPACT_ATOMS: atom_id res chain seq x y z
N MET A 1 5.36 3.48 -33.83
CA MET A 1 4.14 2.65 -33.95
C MET A 1 3.62 2.39 -32.54
N THR A 2 2.91 3.35 -31.96
CA THR A 2 1.43 3.52 -32.00
C THR A 2 0.71 2.51 -31.10
N GLN A 3 0.51 2.92 -29.84
CA GLN A 3 -0.73 2.93 -29.04
C GLN A 3 -1.75 1.76 -29.09
N TRP A 4 -1.53 0.68 -29.84
CA TRP A 4 -2.51 -0.42 -30.03
C TRP A 4 -1.93 -1.81 -29.74
N GLY A 5 -0.60 -1.95 -29.57
CA GLY A 5 0.03 -3.26 -29.32
C GLY A 5 -0.29 -3.87 -27.95
N SER A 6 -0.31 -3.07 -26.88
CA SER A 6 -0.64 -3.56 -25.53
C SER A 6 -2.10 -3.97 -25.38
N LYS A 7 -3.03 -3.27 -26.06
CA LYS A 7 -4.45 -3.61 -26.06
C LYS A 7 -4.72 -4.92 -26.81
N ALA A 8 -4.11 -5.14 -27.97
CA ALA A 8 -4.26 -6.38 -28.74
C ALA A 8 -3.74 -7.62 -28.00
N LEU A 9 -2.69 -7.47 -27.19
CA LEU A 9 -2.14 -8.55 -26.37
C LEU A 9 -3.02 -8.86 -25.15
N GLY A 10 -3.60 -7.82 -24.53
CA GLY A 10 -4.63 -7.99 -23.50
C GLY A 10 -5.89 -8.69 -24.04
N ASP A 11 -6.34 -8.32 -25.24
CA ASP A 11 -7.49 -8.94 -25.94
C ASP A 11 -7.19 -10.41 -26.37
N GLN A 12 -5.91 -10.80 -26.47
CA GLN A 12 -5.45 -12.19 -26.69
C GLN A 12 -5.27 -12.99 -25.38
N GLY A 13 -5.64 -12.42 -24.23
CA GLY A 13 -5.57 -13.07 -22.92
C GLY A 13 -4.21 -12.99 -22.23
N LEU A 14 -3.28 -12.15 -22.71
CA LEU A 14 -1.97 -11.97 -22.05
C LEU A 14 -2.09 -11.07 -20.83
N SER A 15 -1.47 -11.52 -19.73
CA SER A 15 -1.37 -10.74 -18.49
C SER A 15 -0.51 -9.48 -18.66
N ALA A 16 -0.76 -8.48 -17.82
CA ALA A 16 0.02 -7.23 -17.79
C ALA A 16 1.54 -7.49 -17.69
N ILE A 17 1.95 -8.52 -16.94
CA ILE A 17 3.37 -8.92 -16.81
C ILE A 17 3.96 -9.43 -18.13
N GLN A 18 3.20 -10.21 -18.91
CA GLN A 18 3.65 -10.72 -20.21
C GLN A 18 3.76 -9.60 -21.25
N ILE A 19 2.83 -8.65 -21.21
CA ILE A 19 2.89 -7.44 -22.04
C ILE A 19 4.17 -6.66 -21.71
N LEU A 20 4.46 -6.42 -20.42
CA LEU A 20 5.66 -5.72 -19.99
C LEU A 20 6.95 -6.42 -20.44
N ARG A 21 7.03 -7.75 -20.32
CA ARG A 21 8.20 -8.53 -20.76
C ARG A 21 8.40 -8.52 -22.27
N ASN A 22 7.33 -8.38 -23.05
CA ASN A 22 7.40 -8.31 -24.50
C ASN A 22 7.99 -6.98 -24.99
N PHE A 23 7.63 -5.85 -24.35
CA PHE A 23 8.09 -4.53 -24.78
C PHE A 23 9.47 -4.13 -24.24
N TYR A 24 9.81 -4.54 -23.02
CA TYR A 24 11.03 -4.10 -22.34
C TYR A 24 12.11 -5.18 -22.24
N GLY A 25 11.85 -6.36 -22.82
CA GLY A 25 12.75 -7.51 -22.80
C GLY A 25 12.69 -8.31 -21.49
N ALA A 26 13.23 -9.53 -21.51
CA ALA A 26 13.16 -10.46 -20.37
C ALA A 26 14.00 -10.06 -19.14
N ASN A 27 14.86 -9.04 -19.28
CA ASN A 27 15.79 -8.59 -18.23
C ASN A 27 15.23 -7.46 -17.34
N ILE A 28 13.91 -7.19 -17.39
CA ILE A 28 13.26 -6.26 -16.47
C ILE A 28 13.16 -6.85 -15.06
N TYR A 29 13.68 -6.12 -14.07
CA TYR A 29 13.45 -6.39 -12.66
C TYR A 29 12.05 -5.90 -12.27
N ILE A 30 11.06 -6.80 -12.33
CA ILE A 30 9.73 -6.54 -11.76
C ILE A 30 9.71 -7.15 -10.35
N ASN A 31 9.77 -6.30 -9.33
CA ASN A 31 9.43 -6.72 -7.96
C ASN A 31 7.91 -6.89 -7.86
N SER A 32 7.37 -7.92 -8.51
CA SER A 32 6.11 -8.52 -8.11
C SER A 32 6.49 -9.40 -6.93
N ALA A 33 6.41 -8.88 -5.71
CA ALA A 33 6.42 -9.76 -4.56
C ALA A 33 5.21 -10.68 -4.78
N SER A 34 5.47 -11.95 -5.09
CA SER A 34 4.49 -13.03 -5.03
C SER A 34 3.73 -12.79 -3.75
N GLU A 35 2.45 -12.43 -3.86
CA GLU A 35 1.45 -12.40 -2.79
C GLU A 35 2.11 -12.79 -1.46
N VAL A 36 2.77 -11.82 -0.81
CA VAL A 36 3.53 -12.13 0.40
C VAL A 36 2.44 -12.65 1.30
N ALA A 37 2.47 -13.93 1.68
CA ALA A 37 1.32 -14.71 2.14
C ALA A 37 0.64 -14.21 3.45
N GLY A 38 0.83 -12.95 3.81
CA GLY A 38 -0.01 -12.20 4.74
C GLY A 38 -0.16 -10.69 4.45
N VAL A 39 0.44 -10.09 3.41
CA VAL A 39 0.29 -8.65 3.12
C VAL A 39 -1.00 -8.45 2.30
N PRO A 40 -1.99 -7.67 2.78
CA PRO A 40 -3.30 -7.56 2.14
C PRO A 40 -3.29 -6.97 0.72
N SER A 41 -2.22 -6.26 0.34
CA SER A 41 -2.16 -5.45 -0.88
C SER A 41 -0.77 -4.98 -1.26
N SER A 42 -0.46 -5.01 -2.55
CA SER A 42 0.74 -4.39 -3.12
C SER A 42 0.66 -2.86 -3.14
N TRP A 43 1.83 -2.22 -3.18
CA TRP A 43 1.97 -0.78 -3.35
C TRP A 43 1.20 -0.24 -4.57
N PRO A 44 0.42 0.87 -4.46
CA PRO A 44 -0.37 1.45 -5.56
C PRO A 44 0.44 2.05 -6.72
N GLY A 45 1.78 2.05 -6.64
CA GLY A 45 2.65 2.60 -7.68
C GLY A 45 2.93 4.10 -7.58
N ALA A 46 2.30 4.80 -6.61
CA ALA A 46 2.54 6.22 -6.34
C ALA A 46 2.37 6.54 -4.84
N ASN A 47 3.05 7.60 -4.39
CA ASN A 47 2.98 8.05 -3.00
C ASN A 47 1.56 8.49 -2.62
N LEU A 48 1.12 8.14 -1.41
CA LEU A 48 -0.10 8.70 -0.83
C LEU A 48 0.27 9.90 0.03
N THR A 49 -0.33 11.04 -0.30
CA THR A 49 -0.11 12.33 0.36
C THR A 49 -1.41 13.13 0.35
N ILE A 50 -1.42 14.34 0.92
CA ILE A 50 -2.59 15.21 0.90
C ILE A 50 -3.16 15.33 -0.52
N GLY A 51 -4.46 15.05 -0.65
CA GLY A 51 -5.19 15.09 -1.91
C GLY A 51 -5.29 13.74 -2.62
N SER A 52 -4.48 12.73 -2.27
CA SER A 52 -4.66 11.35 -2.74
C SER A 52 -6.05 10.83 -2.34
N ARG A 53 -6.66 10.03 -3.22
CA ARG A 53 -7.99 9.43 -3.01
C ARG A 53 -8.09 8.03 -3.59
N GLY A 54 -9.05 7.25 -3.11
CA GLY A 54 -9.41 5.94 -3.66
C GLY A 54 -9.12 4.79 -2.71
N ASP A 55 -9.25 3.56 -3.23
CA ASP A 55 -9.25 2.35 -2.43
C ASP A 55 -7.92 2.11 -1.69
N SER A 56 -6.79 2.51 -2.28
CA SER A 56 -5.48 2.41 -1.61
C SER A 56 -5.38 3.31 -0.38
N VAL A 57 -6.03 4.49 -0.40
CA VAL A 57 -6.11 5.36 0.78
C VAL A 57 -7.02 4.74 1.83
N ARG A 58 -8.19 4.24 1.41
CA ARG A 58 -9.16 3.58 2.28
C ARG A 58 -8.52 2.41 3.03
N GLN A 59 -7.84 1.55 2.29
CA GLN A 59 -7.13 0.40 2.84
C GLN A 59 -6.03 0.79 3.82
N MET A 60 -5.22 1.82 3.51
CA MET A 60 -4.20 2.30 4.42
C MET A 60 -4.81 2.90 5.70
N GLN A 61 -5.94 3.61 5.59
CA GLN A 61 -6.68 4.13 6.75
C GLN A 61 -7.21 2.99 7.64
N ASP A 62 -7.79 1.94 7.04
CA ASP A 62 -8.23 0.74 7.77
C ASP A 62 -7.06 0.08 8.52
N GLN A 63 -5.92 -0.10 7.86
CA GLN A 63 -4.72 -0.68 8.47
C GLN A 63 -4.19 0.18 9.62
N LEU A 64 -4.09 1.51 9.43
CA LEU A 64 -3.67 2.42 10.50
C LEU A 64 -4.61 2.37 11.70
N ASN A 65 -5.93 2.30 11.49
CA ASN A 65 -6.90 2.22 12.58
C ASN A 65 -6.81 0.90 13.36
N ALA A 66 -6.58 -0.22 12.69
CA ALA A 66 -6.33 -1.49 13.37
C ALA A 66 -5.06 -1.43 14.23
N ILE A 67 -4.00 -0.81 13.71
CA ILE A 67 -2.75 -0.60 14.46
C ILE A 67 -2.97 0.34 15.65
N ALA A 68 -3.75 1.41 15.49
CA ALA A 68 -4.09 2.37 16.55
C ALA A 68 -4.85 1.72 17.73
N GLY A 69 -5.52 0.59 17.50
CA GLY A 69 -6.14 -0.21 18.57
C GLY A 69 -5.13 -0.80 19.58
N VAL A 70 -3.87 -0.97 19.17
CA VAL A 70 -2.77 -1.45 20.04
C VAL A 70 -1.79 -0.32 20.37
N TYR A 71 -1.48 0.53 19.39
CA TYR A 71 -0.53 1.63 19.51
C TYR A 71 -1.27 2.96 19.67
N THR A 72 -1.66 3.29 20.91
CA THR A 72 -2.51 4.45 21.23
C THR A 72 -1.89 5.82 20.93
N SER A 73 -0.60 5.88 20.59
CA SER A 73 0.06 7.10 20.10
C SER A 73 -0.34 7.46 18.66
N ILE A 74 -0.92 6.52 17.91
CA ILE A 74 -1.42 6.73 16.56
C ILE A 74 -2.90 7.10 16.66
N PRO A 75 -3.32 8.28 16.15
CA PRO A 75 -4.72 8.68 16.20
C PRO A 75 -5.58 7.83 15.26
N VAL A 76 -6.78 7.48 15.72
CA VAL A 76 -7.82 6.89 14.88
C VAL A 76 -8.35 7.95 13.92
N ILE A 77 -8.53 7.58 12.65
CA ILE A 77 -8.95 8.47 11.57
C ILE A 77 -10.20 7.95 10.85
N ALA A 78 -10.88 8.81 10.10
CA ALA A 78 -11.97 8.39 9.23
C ALA A 78 -11.44 7.49 8.09
N VAL A 79 -12.20 6.46 7.75
CA VAL A 79 -11.94 5.57 6.62
C VAL A 79 -12.83 5.98 5.43
N ASP A 80 -12.49 7.12 4.84
CA ASP A 80 -13.26 7.76 3.77
C ASP A 80 -12.61 7.60 2.38
N GLY A 81 -11.40 7.06 2.32
CA GLY A 81 -10.61 6.97 1.10
C GLY A 81 -10.09 8.33 0.61
N ALA A 82 -10.05 9.35 1.48
CA ALA A 82 -9.50 10.67 1.20
C ALA A 82 -8.33 10.99 2.13
N PHE A 83 -7.16 11.27 1.54
CA PHE A 83 -5.97 11.59 2.32
C PHE A 83 -5.99 13.08 2.69
N GLY A 84 -6.53 13.38 3.86
CA GLY A 84 -6.60 14.73 4.43
C GLY A 84 -5.55 15.00 5.52
N PRO A 85 -5.57 16.19 6.14
CA PRO A 85 -4.63 16.55 7.21
C PRO A 85 -4.65 15.60 8.42
N GLN A 86 -5.82 15.04 8.76
CA GLN A 86 -5.94 14.04 9.83
C GLN A 86 -5.21 12.74 9.47
N THR A 87 -5.37 12.27 8.23
CA THR A 87 -4.63 11.10 7.71
C THR A 87 -3.13 11.36 7.70
N GLN A 88 -2.70 12.54 7.28
CA GLN A 88 -1.29 12.93 7.33
C GLN A 88 -0.73 12.88 8.75
N ALA A 89 -1.45 13.43 9.73
CA ALA A 89 -1.04 13.40 11.13
C ALA A 89 -0.91 11.96 11.68
N ALA A 90 -1.85 11.07 11.31
CA ALA A 90 -1.78 9.66 11.67
C ALA A 90 -0.58 8.95 11.05
N VAL A 91 -0.30 9.21 9.76
CA VAL A 91 0.89 8.67 9.06
C VAL A 91 2.17 9.17 9.73
N THR A 92 2.26 10.47 10.06
CA THR A 92 3.42 11.03 10.77
C THR A 92 3.61 10.38 12.13
N ALA A 93 2.54 10.19 12.91
CA ALA A 93 2.60 9.51 14.21
C ALA A 93 3.06 8.05 14.07
N PHE A 94 2.55 7.32 13.06
CA PHE A 94 3.00 5.98 12.73
C PHE A 94 4.49 5.97 12.37
N GLN A 95 4.94 6.87 11.51
CA GLN A 95 6.35 6.96 11.10
C GLN A 95 7.26 7.20 12.30
N GLN A 96 6.88 8.11 13.21
CA GLN A 96 7.60 8.35 14.47
C GLN A 96 7.67 7.09 15.34
N ALA A 97 6.54 6.40 15.54
CA ALA A 97 6.45 5.21 16.38
C ALA A 97 7.32 4.05 15.86
N PHE A 98 7.52 3.95 14.54
CA PHE A 98 8.23 2.84 13.90
C PHE A 98 9.58 3.21 13.29
N GLY A 99 10.14 4.37 13.64
CA GLY A 99 11.50 4.78 13.26
C GLY A 99 11.67 5.10 11.77
N LEU A 100 10.62 5.57 11.11
CA LEU A 100 10.64 6.05 9.73
C LEU A 100 10.80 7.57 9.68
N PRO A 101 11.24 8.15 8.54
CA PRO A 101 11.17 9.59 8.33
C PRO A 101 9.73 10.11 8.49
N ALA A 102 9.50 10.97 9.48
CA ALA A 102 8.18 11.47 9.86
C ALA A 102 7.70 12.63 8.96
N ASN A 103 7.58 12.38 7.65
CA ASN A 103 7.21 13.36 6.64
C ASN A 103 5.70 13.38 6.31
N GLY A 104 4.92 12.45 6.88
CA GLY A 104 3.48 12.31 6.64
C GLY A 104 3.12 11.82 5.24
N ILE A 105 4.11 11.37 4.45
CA ILE A 105 3.92 10.80 3.11
C ILE A 105 4.03 9.29 3.24
N VAL A 106 3.02 8.58 2.76
CA VAL A 106 3.15 7.13 2.59
C VAL A 106 3.89 6.95 1.26
N ASP A 107 5.14 6.51 1.35
CA ASP A 107 5.96 6.04 0.25
C ASP A 107 6.08 4.50 0.31
N LEU A 108 6.86 3.90 -0.60
CA LEU A 108 7.02 2.45 -0.68
C LEU A 108 7.47 1.82 0.66
N PRO A 109 8.51 2.33 1.36
CA PRO A 109 8.87 1.84 2.70
C PRO A 109 7.76 2.00 3.74
N THR A 110 7.09 3.16 3.78
CA THR A 110 6.03 3.42 4.76
C THR A 110 4.85 2.47 4.56
N TRP A 111 4.43 2.23 3.31
CA TRP A 111 3.35 1.30 2.99
C TRP A 111 3.60 -0.12 3.49
N TYR A 112 4.77 -0.67 3.16
CA TYR A 112 5.11 -2.03 3.58
C TYR A 112 5.29 -2.12 5.09
N ARG A 113 5.75 -1.03 5.74
CA ARG A 113 5.81 -0.99 7.20
C ARG A 113 4.42 -0.99 7.82
N ILE A 114 3.47 -0.19 7.32
CA ILE A 114 2.07 -0.21 7.78
C ILE A 114 1.50 -1.62 7.61
N SER A 115 1.63 -2.21 6.42
CA SER A 115 1.10 -3.54 6.17
C SER A 115 1.73 -4.62 7.06
N GLY A 116 3.04 -4.56 7.30
CA GLY A 116 3.72 -5.54 8.16
C GLY A 116 3.27 -5.46 9.62
N ILE A 117 3.12 -4.25 10.15
CA ILE A 117 2.63 -4.03 11.52
C ILE A 117 1.15 -4.42 11.63
N TYR A 118 0.33 -4.11 10.63
CA TYR A 118 -1.07 -4.53 10.58
C TYR A 118 -1.19 -6.05 10.75
N VAL A 119 -0.42 -6.83 9.97
CA VAL A 119 -0.42 -8.29 10.05
C VAL A 119 0.04 -8.80 11.42
N ALA A 120 1.03 -8.16 12.03
CA ALA A 120 1.49 -8.52 13.36
C ALA A 120 0.40 -8.27 14.42
N VAL A 121 -0.29 -7.13 14.35
CA VAL A 121 -1.38 -6.75 15.26
C VAL A 121 -2.59 -7.69 15.11
N THR A 122 -3.00 -8.00 13.88
CA THR A 122 -4.16 -8.89 13.66
C THR A 122 -3.88 -10.32 14.12
N ARG A 123 -2.67 -10.84 13.90
CA ARG A 123 -2.28 -12.17 14.40
C ARG A 123 -2.27 -12.24 15.93
N ILE A 124 -1.87 -11.17 16.62
CA ILE A 124 -1.96 -11.11 18.09
C ILE A 124 -3.43 -11.17 18.55
N GLY A 125 -4.34 -10.52 17.83
CA GLY A 125 -5.78 -10.60 18.11
C GLY A 125 -6.39 -11.98 17.87
N GLU A 126 -5.88 -12.74 16.89
CA GLU A 126 -6.30 -14.12 16.60
C GLU A 126 -5.81 -15.13 17.64
N LEU A 127 -4.64 -14.91 18.26
CA LEU A 127 -4.08 -15.81 19.26
C LEU A 127 -4.72 -15.69 20.65
N ASN A 128 -5.52 -14.64 20.89
CA ASN A 128 -6.16 -14.35 22.18
C ASN A 128 -7.67 -14.70 22.22
N GLN A 129 -8.15 -15.46 21.23
CA GLN A 129 -9.52 -16.00 21.15
C GLN A 129 -9.49 -17.53 21.31
#